data_AF-A0A8T4JHK7-F1
#
_entry.id   AF-A0A8T4JHK7-F1
#
_cell.length_a   1.000
_cell.length_b   1.000
_cell.length_c   1.000
_cell.angle_alpha   90.00
_cell.angle_beta   90.00
_cell.angle_gamma   90.00
#
_symmetry.space_group_name_H-M   'P 1'
#
loop_
_entity.id
_entity.type
_entity.pdbx_description
1 polymer ?
#
loop_
_entity_poly.entity_id
_entity_poly.type
_entity_poly.pdbx_seq_one_letter_code
_entity_poly.pdbx_strand_id
1 'polypeptide(L)'
;MKNLWRKKGVLMNEVIFIILTVVFFALLLFFVARVASGSSNYEKIYSRKIAYVIDFSKPGMNLSVDISKLFEHSDSNGIARGEIITIDNEKNTVNVHIDKSKGRTYAFFSDYDVLWSINQRSEKLELQIVESGKEQDEELIEEDKEKEDLVGAEGGANTEDVENENADTETVNEEGVGNENDE
;
A
#
# COMPACT_ATOMS: atom_id res chain seq x y z
N MET A 1 -34.11 -72.44 17.63
CA MET A 1 -34.48 -71.41 18.64
C MET A 1 -33.52 -70.24 18.52
N LYS A 2 -34.05 -69.02 18.65
CA LYS A 2 -33.43 -67.76 18.22
C LYS A 2 -32.30 -67.29 19.15
N ASN A 3 -31.13 -67.06 18.57
CA ASN A 3 -29.96 -66.49 19.26
C ASN A 3 -30.13 -64.95 19.35
N LEU A 4 -30.74 -64.45 20.43
CA LEU A 4 -31.05 -63.02 20.62
C LEU A 4 -30.15 -62.28 21.63
N TRP A 5 -29.12 -62.91 22.19
CA TRP A 5 -28.39 -62.35 23.33
C TRP A 5 -26.97 -61.80 23.06
N ARG A 6 -26.52 -61.70 21.81
CA ARG A 6 -25.22 -61.08 21.45
C ARG A 6 -25.31 -59.66 20.85
N LYS A 7 -26.42 -58.93 21.04
CA LYS A 7 -26.62 -57.59 20.43
C LYS A 7 -26.26 -56.37 21.30
N LYS A 8 -25.92 -56.55 22.58
CA LYS A 8 -25.65 -55.40 23.49
C LYS A 8 -24.30 -54.71 23.26
N GLY A 9 -23.26 -55.44 22.85
CA GLY A 9 -21.92 -54.86 22.64
C GLY A 9 -21.77 -54.06 21.33
N VAL A 10 -22.51 -54.45 20.28
CA VAL A 10 -22.42 -53.80 18.96
C VAL A 10 -23.05 -52.41 18.98
N LEU A 11 -24.15 -52.24 19.72
CA LEU A 11 -24.84 -50.94 19.84
C LEU A 11 -24.00 -49.91 20.61
N MET A 12 -23.21 -50.35 21.62
CA MET A 12 -22.40 -49.43 22.42
C MET A 12 -21.25 -48.83 21.60
N ASN A 13 -20.60 -49.64 20.77
CA ASN A 13 -19.53 -49.17 19.89
C ASN A 13 -20.05 -48.15 18.86
N GLU A 14 -21.23 -48.41 18.29
CA GLU A 14 -21.85 -47.50 17.33
C GLU A 14 -22.21 -46.15 17.97
N VAL A 15 -22.74 -46.17 19.20
CA VAL A 15 -23.07 -44.96 19.95
C VAL A 15 -21.83 -44.13 20.26
N ILE A 16 -20.73 -44.76 20.69
CA ILE A 16 -19.47 -44.07 20.94
C ILE A 16 -18.93 -43.44 19.65
N PHE A 17 -19.00 -44.15 18.53
CA PHE A 17 -18.58 -43.64 17.23
C PHE A 17 -19.40 -42.42 16.78
N ILE A 18 -20.72 -42.45 16.98
CA ILE A 18 -21.60 -41.32 16.68
C ILE A 18 -21.23 -40.10 17.55
N ILE A 19 -21.06 -40.29 18.86
CA ILE A 19 -20.67 -39.19 19.77
C ILE A 19 -19.34 -38.57 19.35
N LEU A 20 -18.33 -39.41 19.06
CA LEU A 20 -17.02 -38.93 18.62
C LEU A 20 -17.12 -38.17 17.30
N THR A 21 -17.94 -38.63 16.36
CA THR A 21 -18.18 -37.98 15.07
C THR A 21 -18.84 -36.61 15.27
N VAL A 22 -19.86 -36.52 16.12
CA VAL A 22 -20.53 -35.24 16.43
C VAL A 22 -19.55 -34.25 17.07
N VAL A 23 -18.74 -34.69 18.03
CA VAL A 23 -17.71 -33.84 18.65
C VAL A 23 -16.67 -33.39 17.61
N PHE A 24 -16.22 -34.30 16.74
CA PHE A 24 -15.29 -33.97 15.66
C PHE A 24 -15.86 -32.93 14.70
N PHE A 25 -17.11 -33.09 14.25
CA PHE A 25 -17.78 -32.11 13.40
C PHE A 25 -17.98 -30.76 14.10
N ALA A 26 -18.32 -30.76 15.40
CA ALA A 26 -18.45 -29.53 16.16
C ALA A 26 -17.13 -28.75 16.24
N LEU A 27 -16.01 -29.45 16.50
CA LEU A 27 -14.67 -28.86 16.50
C LEU A 27 -14.28 -28.32 15.12
N LEU A 28 -14.61 -29.05 14.06
CA LEU A 28 -14.34 -28.64 12.68
C LEU A 28 -15.11 -27.36 12.35
N LEU A 29 -16.41 -27.30 12.65
CA LEU A 29 -17.24 -26.10 12.44
C LEU A 29 -16.73 -24.91 13.26
N PHE A 30 -16.36 -25.13 14.52
CA PHE A 30 -15.79 -24.09 15.38
C PHE A 30 -14.47 -23.55 14.80
N PHE A 31 -13.59 -24.43 14.33
CA PHE A 31 -12.33 -24.04 13.73
C PHE A 31 -12.54 -23.22 12.43
N VAL A 32 -13.44 -23.68 11.55
CA VAL A 32 -13.78 -22.95 10.32
C VAL A 32 -14.33 -21.56 10.62
N ALA A 33 -15.25 -21.45 11.58
CA ALA A 33 -15.80 -20.17 12.00
C ALA A 33 -14.70 -19.22 12.53
N ARG A 34 -13.74 -19.75 13.30
CA ARG A 34 -12.63 -18.96 13.83
C ARG A 34 -11.61 -18.53 12.77
N VAL A 35 -11.34 -19.36 11.76
CA VAL A 35 -10.44 -19.00 10.65
C VAL A 35 -11.11 -17.96 9.75
N ALA A 36 -12.43 -18.04 9.56
CA ALA A 36 -13.19 -17.08 8.76
C ALA A 36 -13.18 -15.65 9.34
N SER A 37 -13.09 -15.50 10.67
CA SER A 37 -13.15 -14.19 11.35
C SER A 37 -11.82 -13.40 11.35
N GLY A 38 -10.80 -13.82 10.60
CA GLY A 38 -9.50 -13.15 10.59
C GLY A 38 -9.51 -11.84 9.79
N SER A 39 -9.85 -10.72 10.43
CA SER A 39 -9.74 -9.35 9.86
C SER A 39 -8.36 -9.11 9.20
N SER A 40 -7.28 -9.64 9.79
CA SER A 40 -5.92 -9.52 9.27
C SER A 40 -5.69 -10.20 7.91
N ASN A 41 -6.57 -11.12 7.49
CA ASN A 41 -6.48 -11.71 6.16
C ASN A 41 -6.87 -10.71 5.07
N TYR A 42 -7.84 -9.82 5.31
CA TYR A 42 -8.27 -8.85 4.32
C TYR A 42 -7.17 -7.85 3.99
N GLU A 43 -6.52 -7.28 5.00
CA GLU A 43 -5.38 -6.37 4.80
C GLU A 43 -4.28 -7.00 3.94
N LYS A 44 -3.94 -8.26 4.21
CA LYS A 44 -2.92 -9.00 3.45
C LYS A 44 -3.38 -9.33 2.03
N ILE A 45 -4.64 -9.75 1.85
CA ILE A 45 -5.18 -10.09 0.54
C ILE A 45 -5.23 -8.85 -0.34
N TYR A 46 -5.72 -7.73 0.19
CA TYR A 46 -5.91 -6.51 -0.57
C TYR A 46 -4.60 -5.78 -0.87
N SER A 47 -3.68 -5.65 0.09
CA SER A 47 -2.35 -5.07 -0.17
C SER A 47 -1.63 -5.81 -1.31
N ARG A 48 -1.61 -7.14 -1.27
CA ARG A 48 -1.05 -7.97 -2.36
C ARG A 48 -1.82 -7.85 -3.67
N LYS A 49 -3.15 -7.85 -3.62
CA LYS A 49 -3.99 -7.75 -4.83
C LYS A 49 -3.75 -6.43 -5.54
N ILE A 50 -3.72 -5.32 -4.82
CA ILE A 50 -3.48 -3.98 -5.38
C ILE A 50 -2.07 -3.90 -5.95
N ALA A 51 -1.06 -4.38 -5.22
CA ALA A 51 0.32 -4.44 -5.72
C ALA A 51 0.44 -5.25 -7.02
N TYR A 52 -0.20 -6.42 -7.11
CA TYR A 52 -0.21 -7.19 -8.35
C TYR A 52 -0.97 -6.50 -9.47
N VAL A 53 -2.08 -5.82 -9.17
CA VAL A 53 -2.80 -5.04 -10.17
C VAL A 53 -1.87 -3.98 -10.74
N ILE A 54 -1.10 -3.27 -9.91
CA ILE A 54 -0.09 -2.30 -10.35
C ILE A 54 0.98 -2.98 -11.21
N ASP A 55 1.58 -4.08 -10.75
CA ASP A 55 2.64 -4.81 -11.46
C ASP A 55 2.23 -5.30 -12.85
N PHE A 56 0.97 -5.71 -13.02
CA PHE A 56 0.46 -6.22 -14.31
C PHE A 56 -0.13 -5.12 -15.19
N SER A 57 -0.13 -3.87 -14.74
CA SER A 57 -0.68 -2.76 -15.50
C SER A 57 0.29 -2.21 -16.52
N LYS A 58 -0.26 -1.55 -17.54
CA LYS A 58 0.50 -0.75 -18.49
C LYS A 58 0.28 0.73 -18.20
N PRO A 59 1.24 1.60 -18.56
CA PRO A 59 1.05 3.04 -18.54
C PRO A 59 -0.22 3.45 -19.32
N GLY A 60 -0.95 4.42 -18.79
CA GLY A 60 -2.21 4.92 -19.35
C GLY A 60 -3.44 4.08 -19.00
N MET A 61 -3.30 3.00 -18.22
CA MET A 61 -4.45 2.22 -17.75
C MET A 61 -5.14 2.88 -16.56
N ASN A 62 -6.47 2.89 -16.59
CA ASN A 62 -7.34 3.24 -15.46
C ASN A 62 -8.00 1.96 -14.93
N LEU A 63 -7.90 1.73 -13.62
CA LEU A 63 -8.34 0.50 -12.98
C LEU A 63 -9.18 0.82 -11.76
N SER A 64 -10.28 0.08 -11.60
CA SER A 64 -11.20 0.22 -10.48
C SER A 64 -11.22 -1.07 -9.67
N VAL A 65 -10.82 -1.00 -8.40
CA VAL A 65 -10.80 -2.14 -7.48
C VAL A 65 -11.91 -1.95 -6.46
N ASP A 66 -12.81 -2.93 -6.40
CA ASP A 66 -13.85 -3.00 -5.35
C ASP A 66 -13.21 -3.22 -3.97
N ILE A 67 -13.45 -2.26 -3.07
CA ILE A 67 -12.98 -2.23 -1.68
C ILE A 67 -14.13 -2.22 -0.66
N SER A 68 -15.37 -2.54 -1.07
CA SER A 68 -16.55 -2.60 -0.20
C SER A 68 -16.32 -3.40 1.07
N LYS A 69 -15.64 -4.55 0.95
CA LYS A 69 -15.33 -5.41 2.11
C LYS A 69 -14.34 -4.76 3.08
N LEU A 70 -13.42 -3.91 2.62
CA LEU A 70 -12.56 -3.18 3.56
C LEU A 70 -13.37 -2.17 4.36
N PHE A 71 -14.30 -1.47 3.71
CA PHE A 71 -15.15 -0.47 4.37
C PHE A 71 -16.06 -1.10 5.42
N GLU A 72 -16.68 -2.24 5.10
CA GLU A 72 -17.49 -3.00 6.06
C GLU A 72 -16.69 -3.32 7.33
N HIS A 73 -15.43 -3.70 7.18
CA HIS A 73 -14.56 -4.00 8.31
C HIS A 73 -13.97 -2.74 8.99
N SER A 74 -13.67 -1.67 8.27
CA SER A 74 -13.07 -0.45 8.84
C SER A 74 -14.08 0.35 9.67
N ASP A 75 -15.34 0.41 9.21
CA ASP A 75 -16.41 1.12 9.92
C ASP A 75 -16.64 0.50 11.30
N SER A 76 -16.52 -0.83 11.39
CA SER A 76 -16.63 -1.55 12.66
C SER A 76 -15.48 -1.24 13.65
N ASN A 77 -14.36 -0.71 13.15
CA ASN A 77 -13.15 -0.41 13.92
C ASN A 77 -12.89 1.10 14.13
N GLY A 78 -13.76 1.98 13.60
CA GLY A 78 -13.70 3.43 13.79
C GLY A 78 -12.55 4.12 13.05
N ILE A 79 -12.17 3.62 11.86
CA ILE A 79 -11.16 4.25 10.99
C ILE A 79 -11.83 5.04 9.87
N ALA A 80 -11.26 6.21 9.56
CA ALA A 80 -11.72 7.04 8.45
C ALA A 80 -11.50 6.32 7.12
N ARG A 81 -12.55 6.24 6.29
CA ARG A 81 -12.52 5.50 5.01
C ARG A 81 -11.45 5.96 4.03
N GLY A 82 -10.96 7.19 4.15
CA GLY A 82 -9.93 7.76 3.29
C GLY A 82 -8.50 7.30 3.62
N GLU A 83 -8.25 6.75 4.81
CA GLU A 83 -6.89 6.40 5.26
C GLU A 83 -6.57 4.92 5.07
N ILE A 84 -7.58 4.09 4.81
CA ILE A 84 -7.51 2.62 4.78
C ILE A 84 -6.43 2.09 3.83
N ILE A 85 -6.17 2.80 2.73
CA ILE A 85 -5.21 2.40 1.71
C ILE A 85 -4.28 3.59 1.47
N THR A 86 -2.98 3.33 1.45
CA THR A 86 -1.96 4.31 1.09
C THR A 86 -0.99 3.67 0.11
N ILE A 87 -0.66 4.36 -0.98
CA ILE A 87 0.33 3.92 -1.96
C ILE A 87 1.49 4.92 -1.92
N ASP A 88 2.69 4.39 -1.66
CA ASP A 88 3.96 5.13 -1.62
C ASP A 88 4.75 4.78 -2.88
N ASN A 89 4.83 5.71 -3.83
CA ASN A 89 5.57 5.56 -5.10
C ASN A 89 7.09 5.70 -4.91
N GLU A 90 7.59 6.29 -3.82
CA GLU A 90 9.04 6.38 -3.57
C GLU A 90 9.59 5.03 -3.12
N LYS A 91 8.81 4.33 -2.28
CA LYS A 91 9.18 3.00 -1.76
C LYS A 91 8.59 1.85 -2.57
N ASN A 92 7.76 2.13 -3.56
CA ASN A 92 6.95 1.16 -4.29
C ASN A 92 6.18 0.22 -3.37
N THR A 93 5.42 0.79 -2.42
CA THR A 93 4.64 -0.01 -1.46
C THR A 93 3.17 0.38 -1.40
N VAL A 94 2.31 -0.63 -1.21
CA VAL A 94 0.91 -0.47 -0.87
C VAL A 94 0.73 -0.84 0.59
N ASN A 95 0.23 0.09 1.40
CA ASN A 95 -0.20 -0.14 2.77
C ASN A 95 -1.72 -0.23 2.83
N VAL A 96 -2.24 -1.25 3.51
CA VAL A 96 -3.66 -1.40 3.80
C VAL A 96 -3.84 -1.60 5.29
N HIS A 97 -4.63 -0.76 5.95
CA HIS A 97 -4.96 -0.89 7.37
C HIS A 97 -6.46 -0.74 7.59
N ILE A 98 -7.06 -1.67 8.33
CA ILE A 98 -8.52 -1.73 8.55
C ILE A 98 -8.86 -1.52 10.03
N ASP A 99 -7.86 -1.58 10.92
CA ASP A 99 -7.97 -1.29 12.34
C ASP A 99 -6.80 -0.42 12.83
N LYS A 100 -6.79 -0.10 14.13
CA LYS A 100 -5.77 0.75 14.77
C LYS A 100 -4.39 0.08 14.85
N SER A 101 -4.25 -1.16 14.39
CA SER A 101 -2.97 -1.87 14.38
C SER A 101 -2.08 -1.41 13.24
N LYS A 102 -0.83 -1.89 13.23
CA LYS A 102 0.06 -1.70 12.10
C LYS A 102 -0.48 -2.55 10.95
N GLY A 103 -1.09 -1.89 9.96
CA GLY A 103 -1.64 -2.52 8.75
C GLY A 103 -0.63 -3.37 7.99
N ARG A 104 -1.03 -3.88 6.82
CA ARG A 104 -0.19 -4.73 5.98
C ARG A 104 0.36 -3.96 4.81
N THR A 105 1.69 -4.02 4.69
CA THR A 105 2.43 -3.44 3.58
C THR A 105 2.85 -4.53 2.61
N TYR A 106 2.72 -4.26 1.32
CA TYR A 106 3.21 -5.11 0.24
C TYR A 106 3.92 -4.26 -0.81
N ALA A 107 5.10 -4.70 -1.26
CA ALA A 107 5.85 -4.01 -2.29
C ALA A 107 5.36 -4.41 -3.69
N PHE A 108 5.37 -3.46 -4.61
CA PHE A 108 5.22 -3.68 -6.05
C PHE A 108 6.57 -3.40 -6.75
N PHE A 109 6.72 -3.91 -7.97
CA PHE A 109 7.96 -3.89 -8.75
C PHE A 109 7.92 -2.93 -9.93
N SER A 110 6.73 -2.49 -10.37
CA SER A 110 6.65 -1.55 -11.49
C SER A 110 7.38 -0.25 -11.17
N ASP A 111 8.03 0.31 -12.17
CA ASP A 111 8.67 1.62 -12.16
C ASP A 111 7.69 2.76 -12.50
N TYR A 112 6.39 2.46 -12.61
CA TYR A 112 5.35 3.42 -12.92
C TYR A 112 4.90 4.25 -11.72
N ASP A 113 4.49 5.49 -11.97
CA ASP A 113 3.84 6.32 -10.96
C ASP A 113 2.36 5.96 -10.86
N VAL A 114 1.89 5.73 -9.63
CA VAL A 114 0.50 5.35 -9.37
C VAL A 114 -0.24 6.53 -8.74
N LEU A 115 -1.18 7.09 -9.50
CA LEU A 115 -2.19 8.01 -8.97
C LEU A 115 -3.37 7.20 -8.45
N TRP A 116 -3.86 7.52 -7.26
CA TRP A 116 -4.94 6.77 -6.65
C TRP A 116 -5.94 7.68 -5.95
N SER A 117 -7.21 7.25 -5.93
CA SER A 117 -8.26 7.91 -5.17
C SER A 117 -9.30 6.91 -4.69
N ILE A 118 -9.88 7.18 -3.53
CA ILE A 118 -10.90 6.35 -2.93
C ILE A 118 -12.26 7.01 -3.14
N ASN A 119 -13.15 6.35 -3.87
CA ASN A 119 -14.53 6.79 -4.01
C ASN A 119 -15.39 6.18 -2.89
N GLN A 120 -15.70 6.98 -1.88
CA GLN A 120 -16.45 6.54 -0.70
C GLN A 120 -17.90 6.14 -1.01
N ARG A 121 -18.50 6.66 -2.10
CA ARG A 121 -19.89 6.37 -2.48
C ARG A 121 -20.01 5.06 -3.26
N SER A 122 -19.08 4.82 -4.18
CA SER A 122 -19.06 3.59 -4.99
C SER A 122 -18.22 2.48 -4.39
N GLU A 123 -17.55 2.75 -3.27
CA GLU A 123 -16.71 1.79 -2.52
C GLU A 123 -15.61 1.19 -3.38
N LYS A 124 -15.01 2.03 -4.23
CA LYS A 124 -14.00 1.65 -5.20
C LYS A 124 -12.72 2.45 -5.01
N LEU A 125 -11.60 1.77 -5.14
CA LEU A 125 -10.27 2.36 -5.32
C LEU A 125 -10.04 2.54 -6.82
N GLU A 126 -9.92 3.79 -7.24
CA GLU A 126 -9.56 4.12 -8.62
C GLU A 126 -8.05 4.34 -8.69
N LEU A 127 -7.41 3.66 -9.62
CA LEU A 127 -5.97 3.70 -9.89
C LEU A 127 -5.75 4.18 -11.32
N GLN A 128 -4.80 5.10 -11.49
CA GLN A 128 -4.33 5.56 -12.78
C GLN A 128 -2.81 5.37 -12.84
N ILE A 129 -2.38 4.57 -13.81
CA ILE A 129 -0.96 4.22 -13.99
C ILE A 129 -0.36 5.21 -14.97
N VAL A 130 0.64 5.95 -14.52
CA VAL A 130 1.33 6.99 -15.28
C VAL A 130 2.75 6.50 -15.57
N GLU A 131 3.23 6.74 -16.78
CA GLU A 131 4.61 6.49 -17.12
C GLU A 131 5.50 7.35 -16.23
N SER A 132 6.42 6.74 -15.49
CA SER A 132 7.31 7.51 -14.63
C SER A 132 8.29 8.26 -15.52
N GLY A 133 8.28 9.59 -15.41
CA GLY A 133 9.09 10.50 -16.22
C GLY A 133 10.58 10.46 -15.88
N LYS A 134 11.17 9.28 -15.71
CA LYS A 134 12.62 9.09 -15.58
C LYS A 134 13.24 8.98 -16.98
N GLU A 135 13.08 10.03 -17.79
CA GLU A 135 13.82 10.17 -19.04
C GLU A 135 15.24 10.69 -18.75
N GLN A 136 16.24 9.91 -19.17
CA GLN A 136 17.51 10.36 -19.74
C GLN A 136 18.50 11.15 -18.85
N ASP A 137 19.17 10.47 -17.92
CA ASP A 137 20.37 11.04 -17.25
C ASP A 137 21.65 10.19 -17.40
N GLU A 138 21.69 9.15 -18.24
CA GLU A 138 22.87 8.28 -18.40
C GLU A 138 23.55 8.29 -19.79
N GLU A 139 23.11 9.10 -20.75
CA GLU A 139 23.73 9.15 -22.10
C GLU A 139 24.37 10.51 -22.43
N LEU A 140 25.03 11.14 -21.46
CA LEU A 140 25.97 12.23 -21.71
C LEU A 140 27.11 12.08 -20.69
N ILE A 141 28.24 11.51 -21.11
CA ILE A 141 29.64 11.72 -20.67
C ILE A 141 30.40 10.46 -21.12
N GLU A 142 30.80 10.35 -22.39
CA GLU A 142 32.00 9.60 -22.83
C GLU A 142 32.39 9.98 -24.28
N GLU A 143 32.35 11.27 -24.65
CA GLU A 143 33.04 11.77 -25.85
C GLU A 143 33.59 13.17 -25.56
N ASP A 144 34.57 13.31 -24.65
CA ASP A 144 35.38 14.54 -24.56
C ASP A 144 36.69 14.36 -23.77
N LYS A 145 37.44 13.28 -24.03
CA LYS A 145 38.77 13.06 -23.42
C LYS A 145 39.93 12.85 -24.39
N GLU A 146 39.86 13.36 -25.62
CA GLU A 146 40.96 13.20 -26.59
C GLU A 146 41.47 14.51 -27.21
N LYS A 147 41.38 15.64 -26.49
CA LYS A 147 42.04 16.91 -26.90
C LYS A 147 42.62 17.70 -25.74
N GLU A 148 43.42 17.06 -24.89
CA GLU A 148 44.40 17.76 -24.04
C GLU A 148 45.78 17.14 -24.26
N ASP A 149 46.34 17.37 -25.43
CA ASP A 149 47.78 17.43 -25.61
C ASP A 149 48.02 18.36 -26.80
N LEU A 150 48.98 19.27 -26.66
CA LEU A 150 49.33 20.38 -27.57
C LEU A 150 48.60 21.70 -27.28
N VAL A 151 49.12 22.48 -26.35
CA VAL A 151 49.99 23.65 -26.63
C VAL A 151 50.19 24.38 -25.31
N GLY A 152 51.40 24.24 -24.76
CA GLY A 152 51.90 25.14 -23.74
C GLY A 152 52.51 26.39 -24.36
N ALA A 153 52.58 27.40 -23.49
CA ALA A 153 53.40 28.60 -23.52
C ALA A 153 52.78 29.90 -24.06
N GLU A 154 53.07 30.95 -23.30
CA GLU A 154 52.72 32.38 -23.44
C GLU A 154 51.32 32.72 -22.90
N GLY A 155 51.13 33.58 -21.90
CA GLY A 155 51.97 34.56 -21.22
C GLY A 155 51.05 35.67 -20.70
N GLY A 156 51.50 36.42 -19.68
CA GLY A 156 50.97 37.76 -19.44
C GLY A 156 50.01 37.92 -18.26
N ALA A 157 50.49 38.67 -17.28
CA ALA A 157 49.75 39.26 -16.17
C ALA A 157 48.65 40.24 -16.63
N ASN A 158 47.57 40.37 -15.85
CA ASN A 158 47.29 41.58 -15.05
C ASN A 158 45.92 41.48 -14.32
N THR A 159 45.94 41.89 -13.05
CA THR A 159 45.00 42.76 -12.31
C THR A 159 43.61 43.02 -12.90
N GLU A 160 42.55 42.86 -12.10
CA GLU A 160 41.89 43.99 -11.44
C GLU A 160 40.70 43.53 -10.59
N ASP A 161 40.65 44.13 -9.40
CA ASP A 161 39.58 44.10 -8.41
C ASP A 161 38.27 44.67 -8.99
N VAL A 162 37.13 44.03 -8.70
CA VAL A 162 35.84 44.74 -8.56
C VAL A 162 35.05 44.06 -7.45
N GLU A 163 35.08 44.70 -6.28
CA GLU A 163 34.03 44.65 -5.27
C GLU A 163 32.68 45.00 -5.91
N ASN A 164 31.62 44.28 -5.56
CA ASN A 164 30.30 44.90 -5.58
C ASN A 164 29.51 44.47 -4.35
N GLU A 165 29.38 45.43 -3.44
CA GLU A 165 28.48 45.49 -2.31
C GLU A 165 27.01 45.59 -2.75
N ASN A 166 26.14 45.34 -1.76
CA ASN A 166 24.76 45.83 -1.65
C ASN A 166 23.69 45.09 -2.49
N ALA A 167 22.48 44.84 -1.99
CA ALA A 167 21.78 45.47 -0.88
C ALA A 167 20.77 44.50 -0.26
N ASP A 168 20.61 44.63 1.05
CA ASP A 168 19.39 44.35 1.79
C ASP A 168 18.19 45.09 1.17
N THR A 169 17.04 44.43 1.10
CA THR A 169 15.75 45.11 1.28
C THR A 169 14.87 44.29 2.20
N GLU A 170 14.72 44.87 3.39
CA GLU A 170 13.74 44.62 4.43
C GLU A 170 12.33 45.05 3.98
N THR A 171 11.34 44.73 4.81
CA THR A 171 9.97 45.27 4.90
C THR A 171 8.89 44.57 4.07
N VAL A 172 7.63 44.37 4.49
CA VAL A 172 6.82 44.53 5.72
C VAL A 172 5.39 44.07 5.31
N ASN A 173 4.51 43.85 6.29
CA ASN A 173 3.04 43.64 6.20
C ASN A 173 2.60 42.17 6.04
N GLU A 174 1.56 41.69 6.73
CA GLU A 174 0.41 42.40 7.26
C GLU A 174 -0.21 41.66 8.45
N GLU A 175 -0.69 42.45 9.40
CA GLU A 175 -1.56 42.06 10.51
C GLU A 175 -2.86 41.41 10.01
N GLY A 176 -3.52 40.64 10.89
CA GLY A 176 -4.97 40.80 10.97
C GLY A 176 -5.83 39.57 11.23
N VAL A 177 -6.51 39.69 12.37
CA VAL A 177 -7.93 39.33 12.58
C VAL A 177 -8.19 37.89 13.02
N GLY A 178 -8.49 37.78 14.31
CA GLY A 178 -9.05 36.60 14.94
C GLY A 178 -10.51 36.36 14.60
N ASN A 179 -11.03 35.26 15.13
CA ASN A 179 -12.44 35.16 15.45
C ASN A 179 -12.59 34.18 16.62
N GLU A 180 -12.93 34.75 17.77
CA GLU A 180 -13.77 34.08 18.76
C GLU A 180 -15.07 33.67 18.06
N ASN A 181 -15.57 32.47 18.34
CA ASN A 181 -17.01 32.24 18.35
C ASN A 181 -17.32 31.17 19.38
N ASP A 182 -18.17 31.62 20.29
CA ASP A 182 -18.96 30.89 21.25
C ASP A 182 -19.75 29.73 20.62
N GLU A 183 -19.80 28.59 21.29
CA GLU A 183 -21.02 27.87 21.73
C GLU A 183 -20.68 26.66 22.62
#